data_AF-A0A2N1MU44-F1
#
_entry.id   AF-A0A2N1MU44-F1
#
_cell.length_a   1.000
_cell.length_b   1.000
_cell.length_c   1.000
_cell.angle_alpha   90.00
_cell.angle_beta   90.00
_cell.angle_gamma   90.00
#
_symmetry.space_group_name_H-M   'P 1'
#
loop_
_entity.id
_entity.type
_entity.pdbx_description
1 polymer ?
#
loop_
_entity_poly.entity_id
_entity_poly.type
_entity_poly.pdbx_seq_one_letter_code
_entity_poly.pdbx_strand_id
1 'polypeptide(L)'
;MIPYINFVNYSKDYNWFLELIRPQPSPFTKSINRNIYKTWNGEALINFKWNAYGKYYYAMIWILFVALLGCFTAAATIPQKYINEEVREQLFIASIILGFIHLIFEIRQFFYNITKWFYNFWNIFDIIAYVLSIYTSIYWLQTNDKNNNYLIQ
;
A
#
# COMPACT_ATOMS: atom_id res chain seq x y z
N MET A 1 7.07 -34.39 -0.26
CA MET A 1 7.42 -32.95 -0.22
C MET A 1 8.79 -32.79 -0.86
N ILE A 2 8.89 -32.16 -2.03
CA ILE A 2 10.18 -31.96 -2.69
C ILE A 2 10.87 -30.79 -1.98
N PRO A 3 12.03 -30.99 -1.34
CA PRO A 3 12.70 -29.94 -0.61
C PRO A 3 13.40 -29.09 -1.66
N TYR A 4 12.79 -27.96 -1.97
CA TYR A 4 13.43 -26.86 -2.67
C TYR A 4 14.48 -26.27 -1.70
N ILE A 5 15.57 -27.00 -1.48
CA ILE A 5 16.73 -26.62 -0.68
C ILE A 5 17.31 -25.35 -1.31
N ASN A 6 17.41 -24.28 -0.51
CA ASN A 6 17.73 -22.88 -0.88
C ASN A 6 16.56 -21.95 -1.24
N PHE A 7 15.31 -22.39 -1.14
CA PHE A 7 14.16 -21.50 -1.42
C PHE A 7 13.56 -20.82 -0.18
N VAL A 8 14.05 -21.17 1.01
CA VAL A 8 13.52 -20.71 2.30
C VAL A 8 14.55 -19.89 3.10
N ASN A 9 15.81 -19.87 2.67
CA ASN A 9 16.87 -19.16 3.37
C ASN A 9 17.22 -17.86 2.65
N TYR A 10 17.14 -16.75 3.38
CA TYR A 10 17.72 -15.49 2.97
C TYR A 10 19.23 -15.63 2.75
N SER A 11 19.79 -14.83 1.84
CA SER A 11 21.24 -14.79 1.62
C SER A 11 21.96 -14.45 2.94
N LYS A 12 23.20 -14.93 3.10
CA LYS A 12 24.04 -14.59 4.24
C LYS A 12 24.23 -13.07 4.40
N ASP A 13 24.13 -12.33 3.29
CA ASP A 13 24.29 -10.87 3.23
C ASP A 13 22.95 -10.12 3.30
N TYR A 14 21.89 -10.77 3.80
CA TYR A 14 20.58 -10.17 3.94
C TYR A 14 20.58 -8.98 4.89
N ASN A 15 20.02 -7.87 4.44
CA ASN A 15 19.84 -6.67 5.24
C ASN A 15 18.39 -6.19 5.12
N TRP A 16 17.65 -6.27 6.23
CA TRP A 16 16.23 -5.93 6.30
C TRP A 16 15.95 -4.47 5.90
N PHE A 17 16.85 -3.54 6.22
CA PHE A 17 16.68 -2.12 5.89
C PHE A 17 16.85 -1.89 4.39
N LEU A 18 17.85 -2.54 3.77
CA LEU A 18 17.99 -2.52 2.32
C LEU A 18 16.83 -3.21 1.63
N GLU A 19 16.26 -4.27 2.20
CA GLU A 19 15.08 -4.93 1.63
C GLU A 19 13.81 -4.05 1.70
N LEU A 20 13.71 -3.20 2.72
CA LEU A 20 12.65 -2.21 2.82
C LEU A 20 12.73 -1.19 1.68
N ILE A 21 13.93 -0.69 1.36
CA ILE A 21 14.12 0.36 0.33
C ILE A 21 14.19 -0.23 -1.08
N ARG A 22 14.94 -1.34 -1.25
CA ARG A 22 15.24 -1.97 -2.53
C ARG A 22 15.24 -3.50 -2.39
N PRO A 23 14.07 -4.15 -2.48
CA PRO A 23 13.98 -5.60 -2.37
C PRO A 23 14.78 -6.27 -3.49
N GLN A 24 15.59 -7.27 -3.14
CA GLN A 24 16.30 -8.05 -4.15
C GLN A 24 15.31 -8.89 -4.95
N PRO A 25 15.46 -8.96 -6.29
CA PRO A 25 14.60 -9.80 -7.10
C PRO A 25 14.78 -11.26 -6.70
N SER A 26 13.67 -11.90 -6.36
CA SER A 26 13.69 -13.33 -6.06
C SER A 26 14.14 -14.09 -7.31
N PRO A 27 15.02 -15.11 -7.18
CA PRO A 27 15.38 -16.00 -8.29
C PRO A 27 14.15 -16.61 -8.99
N PHE A 28 13.01 -16.70 -8.30
CA PHE A 28 11.72 -17.07 -8.86
C PHE A 28 11.26 -16.18 -10.02
N THR A 29 11.37 -14.84 -9.91
CA THR A 29 10.78 -13.95 -10.92
C THR A 29 11.49 -14.01 -12.26
N LYS A 30 12.75 -14.47 -12.29
CA LYS A 30 13.53 -14.66 -13.53
C LYS A 30 13.44 -16.06 -14.12
N SER A 31 13.14 -17.09 -13.31
CA SER A 31 13.19 -18.50 -13.71
C SER A 31 11.82 -19.13 -14.01
N ILE A 32 10.72 -18.42 -13.76
CA ILE A 32 9.38 -18.95 -14.00
C ILE A 32 9.11 -19.11 -15.51
N ASN A 33 9.21 -20.35 -15.97
CA ASN A 33 8.60 -20.79 -17.22
C ASN A 33 7.08 -20.85 -17.01
N ARG A 34 6.29 -20.30 -17.94
CA ARG A 34 4.81 -20.34 -17.93
C ARG A 34 4.25 -21.76 -17.79
N ASN A 35 5.02 -22.80 -18.13
CA ASN A 35 4.65 -24.19 -17.91
C ASN A 35 4.46 -24.56 -16.42
N ILE A 36 4.99 -23.79 -15.46
CA ILE A 36 4.79 -24.05 -14.03
C ILE A 36 3.30 -24.07 -13.66
N TYR A 37 2.50 -23.19 -14.28
CA TYR A 37 1.06 -23.10 -14.06
C TYR A 37 0.27 -24.29 -14.60
N LYS A 38 0.89 -25.16 -15.41
CA LYS A 38 0.25 -26.36 -15.99
C LYS A 38 0.60 -27.64 -15.23
N THR A 39 1.47 -27.57 -14.22
CA THR A 39 1.96 -28.75 -13.51
C THR A 39 1.39 -28.81 -12.09
N TRP A 40 1.06 -30.01 -11.62
CA TRP A 40 0.63 -30.28 -10.24
C TRP A 40 1.63 -29.74 -9.21
N ASN A 41 2.94 -29.83 -9.49
CA ASN A 41 3.99 -29.30 -8.63
C ASN A 41 3.97 -27.76 -8.55
N GLY A 42 3.73 -27.08 -9.66
CA GLY A 42 3.61 -25.62 -9.68
C GLY A 42 2.36 -25.12 -8.98
N GLU A 43 1.23 -25.83 -9.16
CA GLU A 43 0.00 -25.55 -8.41
C GLU A 43 0.22 -25.68 -6.90
N ALA A 44 0.80 -26.80 -6.45
CA ALA A 44 1.10 -27.01 -5.03
C ALA A 44 2.01 -25.92 -4.46
N LEU A 45 3.00 -25.45 -5.23
CA LEU A 45 3.91 -24.38 -4.82
C LEU A 45 3.19 -23.02 -4.71
N ILE A 46 2.33 -22.67 -5.67
CA ILE A 46 1.55 -21.42 -5.63
C ILE A 46 0.59 -21.45 -4.45
N ASN A 47 -0.13 -22.56 -4.25
CA ASN A 47 -1.03 -22.75 -3.12
C ASN A 47 -0.30 -22.64 -1.78
N PHE A 48 0.90 -23.21 -1.67
CA PHE A 48 1.73 -23.07 -0.48
C PHE A 48 2.08 -21.60 -0.21
N LYS A 49 2.60 -20.87 -1.20
CA LYS A 49 2.99 -19.46 -1.03
C LYS A 49 1.80 -18.54 -0.71
N TRP A 50 0.68 -18.76 -1.40
CA TRP A 50 -0.55 -18.00 -1.16
C TRP A 50 -1.09 -18.23 0.25
N ASN A 51 -1.14 -19.49 0.70
CA ASN A 51 -1.64 -19.83 2.02
C ASN A 51 -0.69 -19.47 3.16
N ALA A 52 0.63 -19.53 2.92
CA ALA A 52 1.62 -19.19 3.94
C ALA A 52 1.75 -17.67 4.14
N TYR A 53 1.78 -16.90 3.05
CA TYR A 53 2.09 -15.47 3.10
C TYR A 53 1.12 -14.61 2.30
N GLY A 54 0.84 -15.00 1.05
CA GLY A 54 0.18 -14.13 0.07
C GLY A 54 -1.16 -13.57 0.52
N LYS A 55 -2.03 -14.43 1.08
CA LYS A 55 -3.37 -14.03 1.52
C LYS A 55 -3.35 -13.00 2.66
N TYR A 56 -2.38 -13.11 3.57
CA TYR A 56 -2.25 -12.21 4.72
C TYR A 56 -1.77 -10.83 4.29
N TYR A 57 -0.74 -10.77 3.43
CA TYR A 57 -0.28 -9.51 2.85
C TYR A 57 -1.36 -8.84 2.02
N TYR A 58 -2.05 -9.62 1.17
CA TYR A 58 -3.15 -9.10 0.37
C TYR A 58 -4.27 -8.51 1.25
N ALA A 59 -4.73 -9.25 2.25
CA ALA A 59 -5.77 -8.78 3.16
C ALA A 59 -5.34 -7.54 3.94
N MET A 60 -4.09 -7.48 4.41
CA MET A 60 -3.55 -6.32 5.12
C MET A 60 -3.54 -5.06 4.24
N ILE A 61 -3.00 -5.16 3.02
CA ILE A 61 -2.96 -4.04 2.07
C ILE A 61 -4.39 -3.58 1.74
N TRP A 62 -5.30 -4.53 1.51
CA TRP A 62 -6.69 -4.24 1.20
C TRP A 62 -7.42 -3.55 2.37
N ILE A 63 -7.24 -4.02 3.61
CA ILE A 63 -7.82 -3.38 4.80
C ILE A 63 -7.29 -1.96 4.97
N LEU A 64 -5.98 -1.74 4.79
CA LEU A 64 -5.39 -0.40 4.85
C LEU A 64 -5.97 0.53 3.78
N PHE A 65 -6.21 0.02 2.57
CA PHE A 65 -6.83 0.79 1.49
C PHE A 65 -8.28 1.16 1.81
N VAL A 66 -9.07 0.19 2.30
CA VAL A 66 -10.47 0.44 2.71
C VAL A 66 -10.53 1.41 3.87
N ALA A 67 -9.61 1.33 4.83
CA ALA A 67 -9.50 2.28 5.94
C ALA A 67 -9.20 3.70 5.43
N LEU A 68 -8.24 3.84 4.49
CA LEU A 68 -7.93 5.14 3.87
C LEU A 68 -9.17 5.73 3.20
N LEU A 69 -9.83 4.93 2.36
CA LEU A 69 -11.02 5.33 1.64
C LEU A 69 -12.14 5.72 2.59
N GLY A 70 -12.39 4.90 3.62
CA GLY A 70 -13.42 5.16 4.64
C GLY A 70 -13.16 6.44 5.42
N CYS A 71 -11.96 6.64 5.95
CA CYS A 71 -11.60 7.85 6.69
C CYS A 71 -11.75 9.10 5.82
N PHE A 72 -11.21 9.07 4.61
CA PHE A 72 -11.22 10.24 3.72
C PHE A 72 -12.64 10.59 3.27
N THR A 73 -13.41 9.60 2.83
CA THR A 73 -14.78 9.82 2.36
C THR A 73 -15.69 10.27 3.49
N ALA A 74 -15.59 9.68 4.69
CA ALA A 74 -16.36 10.11 5.85
C ALA A 74 -16.05 11.58 6.20
N ALA A 75 -14.77 11.97 6.26
CA ALA A 75 -14.38 13.33 6.58
C ALA A 75 -14.80 14.36 5.51
N ALA A 76 -14.74 13.98 4.24
CA ALA A 76 -15.04 14.87 3.11
C ALA A 76 -16.54 15.00 2.79
N THR A 77 -17.35 13.97 3.08
CA THR A 77 -18.75 13.92 2.64
C THR A 77 -19.76 14.13 3.76
N ILE A 78 -19.42 13.82 5.01
CA ILE A 78 -20.35 14.02 6.13
C ILE A 78 -20.43 15.52 6.46
N PRO A 79 -21.63 16.13 6.42
CA PRO A 79 -21.79 17.53 6.74
C PRO A 79 -21.37 17.85 8.18
N GLN A 80 -20.78 19.02 8.41
CA GLN A 80 -20.28 19.46 9.74
C GLN A 80 -21.34 19.45 10.84
N LYS A 81 -22.62 19.54 10.48
CA LYS A 81 -23.74 19.41 11.44
C LYS A 81 -23.83 18.02 12.09
N TYR A 82 -23.35 16.97 11.42
CA TYR A 82 -23.52 15.58 11.83
C TYR A 82 -22.24 14.92 12.35
N ILE A 83 -21.10 15.61 12.31
CA ILE A 83 -19.81 15.11 12.79
C ILE A 83 -19.13 16.16 13.65
N ASN A 84 -18.57 15.72 14.78
CA ASN A 84 -17.74 16.60 15.60
C ASN A 84 -16.50 17.03 14.79
N GLU A 85 -16.16 18.32 14.86
CA GLU A 85 -15.02 18.90 14.17
C GLU A 85 -13.70 18.21 14.54
N GLU A 86 -13.48 17.93 15.83
CA GLU A 86 -12.29 17.21 16.30
C GLU A 86 -12.18 15.81 15.65
N VAL A 87 -13.30 15.08 15.57
CA VAL A 87 -13.34 13.75 14.95
C VAL A 87 -13.05 13.85 13.44
N ARG A 88 -13.62 14.86 12.78
CA ARG A 88 -13.37 15.11 11.35
C ARG A 88 -11.90 15.41 11.07
N GLU A 89 -11.25 16.21 11.91
CA GLU A 89 -9.81 16.51 11.81
C GLU A 89 -8.96 15.25 12.02
N GLN A 90 -9.29 14.44 13.04
CA GLN A 90 -8.63 13.16 13.27
C GLN A 90 -8.75 12.21 12.06
N LEU A 91 -9.91 12.18 11.39
CA LEU A 91 -10.10 11.39 10.17
C LEU A 91 -9.21 11.89 9.02
N PHE A 92 -9.07 13.20 8.83
CA PHE A 92 -8.13 13.75 7.84
C PHE A 92 -6.67 13.42 8.17
N ILE A 93 -6.27 13.51 9.45
CA ILE A 93 -4.93 13.12 9.90
C ILE A 93 -4.69 11.62 9.63
N ALA A 94 -5.68 10.76 9.94
CA ALA A 94 -5.60 9.33 9.64
C ALA A 94 -5.47 9.07 8.13
N SER A 95 -6.22 9.78 7.29
CA SER A 95 -6.10 9.70 5.83
C SER A 95 -4.72 10.09 5.33
N ILE A 96 -4.09 11.12 5.90
CA ILE A 96 -2.72 11.51 5.56
C ILE A 96 -1.73 10.38 5.88
N ILE A 97 -1.80 9.83 7.10
CA ILE A 97 -0.90 8.75 7.55
C ILE A 97 -1.07 7.50 6.67
N LEU A 98 -2.32 7.07 6.44
CA LEU A 98 -2.62 5.90 5.61
C LEU A 98 -2.21 6.11 4.14
N GLY A 99 -2.41 7.32 3.61
CA GLY A 99 -1.95 7.68 2.26
C GLY A 99 -0.44 7.57 2.12
N PHE A 100 0.33 8.04 3.10
CA PHE A 100 1.80 7.90 3.08
C PHE A 100 2.25 6.44 3.16
N ILE A 101 1.58 5.61 3.96
CA ILE A 101 1.87 4.17 4.04
C ILE A 101 1.72 3.51 2.66
N HIS A 102 0.65 3.82 1.93
CA HIS A 102 0.44 3.30 0.57
C HIS A 102 1.46 3.84 -0.44
N LEU A 103 1.82 5.12 -0.36
CA LEU A 103 2.88 5.69 -1.20
C LEU A 103 4.24 5.00 -1.01
N ILE A 104 4.58 4.59 0.23
CA ILE A 104 5.80 3.81 0.47
C ILE A 104 5.76 2.49 -0.31
N PHE A 105 4.62 1.80 -0.34
CA PHE A 105 4.48 0.56 -1.13
C PHE A 105 4.63 0.81 -2.63
N GLU A 106 4.06 1.88 -3.16
CA GLU A 106 4.19 2.24 -4.59
C GLU A 106 5.61 2.63 -4.97
N ILE A 107 6.29 3.42 -4.13
CA ILE A 107 7.69 3.80 -4.35
C ILE A 107 8.60 2.55 -4.37
N ARG A 108 8.32 1.54 -3.53
CA ARG A 108 9.06 0.27 -3.57
C ARG A 108 8.85 -0.47 -4.89
N GLN A 109 7.61 -0.53 -5.39
CA GLN A 109 7.32 -1.14 -6.69
C GLN A 109 8.00 -0.39 -7.84
N PHE A 110 8.04 0.94 -7.74
CA PHE A 110 8.73 1.80 -8.70
C PHE A 110 10.23 1.48 -8.78
N PHE A 111 10.93 1.43 -7.65
CA PHE A 111 12.36 1.07 -7.64
C PHE A 111 12.65 -0.36 -8.09
N TYR A 112 11.69 -1.28 -7.91
CA TYR A 112 11.85 -2.66 -8.34
C TYR A 112 11.88 -2.81 -9.87
N ASN A 113 10.97 -2.14 -10.59
CA ASN A 113 10.97 -2.15 -12.05
C ASN A 113 10.28 -0.89 -12.62
N ILE A 114 11.07 0.18 -12.78
CA ILE A 114 10.62 1.50 -13.25
C ILE A 114 9.83 1.40 -14.56
N THR A 115 10.36 0.68 -15.55
CA THR A 115 9.72 0.54 -16.87
C THR A 115 8.36 -0.12 -16.75
N LYS A 116 8.28 -1.29 -16.09
CA LYS A 116 7.01 -1.99 -15.91
C LYS A 116 6.01 -1.17 -15.08
N TRP A 117 6.50 -0.42 -14.10
CA TRP A 117 5.69 0.41 -13.23
C TRP A 117 4.97 1.50 -14.04
N PHE A 118 5.67 2.23 -14.93
CA PHE A 118 5.06 3.26 -15.77
C PHE A 118 4.08 2.71 -16.81
N TYR A 119 4.31 1.50 -17.33
CA TYR A 119 3.38 0.87 -18.27
C TYR A 119 2.15 0.25 -17.59
N ASN A 120 2.10 0.22 -16.25
CA ASN A 120 0.94 -0.26 -15.52
C ASN A 120 -0.01 0.89 -15.19
N PHE A 121 -1.16 0.92 -15.87
CA PHE A 121 -2.21 1.91 -15.64
C PHE A 121 -2.65 1.99 -14.17
N TRP A 122 -2.75 0.85 -13.49
CA TRP A 122 -3.20 0.79 -12.09
C TRP A 122 -2.25 1.51 -11.14
N ASN A 123 -0.95 1.40 -11.37
CA ASN A 123 0.05 2.04 -10.51
C ASN A 123 -0.04 3.58 -10.56
N ILE A 124 -0.33 4.13 -11.75
CA ILE A 124 -0.53 5.57 -11.93
C ILE A 124 -1.82 6.02 -11.22
N PHE A 125 -2.91 5.26 -11.40
CA PHE A 125 -4.17 5.53 -10.74
C PHE A 125 -4.04 5.53 -9.21
N ASP A 126 -3.31 4.55 -8.67
CA ASP A 126 -3.07 4.39 -7.23
C ASP A 126 -2.30 5.59 -6.66
N ILE A 127 -1.22 6.03 -7.32
CA ILE A 127 -0.49 7.24 -6.89
C ILE A 127 -1.42 8.47 -6.87
N ILE A 128 -2.22 8.66 -7.90
CA ILE A 128 -3.15 9.79 -7.97
C ILE A 128 -4.14 9.72 -6.80
N ALA A 129 -4.72 8.56 -6.54
CA ALA A 129 -5.66 8.38 -5.43
C ALA A 129 -5.03 8.73 -4.07
N TYR A 130 -3.82 8.24 -3.79
CA TYR A 130 -3.13 8.49 -2.53
C TYR A 130 -2.70 9.96 -2.40
N VAL A 131 -2.08 10.54 -3.44
CA VAL A 131 -1.63 11.94 -3.42
C VAL A 131 -2.81 12.90 -3.26
N LEU A 132 -3.92 12.68 -3.99
CA LEU A 132 -5.10 13.51 -3.86
C LEU A 132 -5.69 13.44 -2.45
N SER A 133 -5.82 12.23 -1.89
CA SER A 133 -6.34 12.08 -0.52
C SER A 133 -5.48 12.84 0.51
N ILE A 134 -4.15 12.79 0.38
CA ILE A 134 -3.22 13.50 1.27
C ILE A 134 -3.35 15.00 1.08
N TYR A 135 -3.24 15.48 -0.17
CA TYR A 135 -3.27 16.91 -0.48
C TYR A 135 -4.59 17.54 -0.03
N THR A 136 -5.71 16.92 -0.37
CA THR A 136 -7.04 17.41 0.02
C THR A 136 -7.19 17.41 1.55
N SER A 137 -6.74 16.38 2.25
CA SER A 137 -6.80 16.34 3.72
C SER A 137 -5.99 17.48 4.37
N ILE A 138 -4.77 17.73 3.88
CA ILE A 138 -3.93 18.85 4.36
C ILE A 138 -4.61 20.20 4.10
N TYR A 139 -5.16 20.38 2.89
CA TYR A 139 -5.84 21.61 2.51
C TYR A 139 -7.05 21.92 3.41
N TRP A 140 -7.86 20.91 3.73
CA TRP A 140 -9.02 21.08 4.61
C TRP A 140 -8.62 21.39 6.05
N LEU A 141 -7.60 20.73 6.59
CA LEU A 141 -7.07 21.02 7.94
C LEU A 141 -6.60 22.48 8.04
N GLN A 142 -5.81 22.94 7.08
CA GLN A 142 -5.32 24.33 7.06
C GLN A 142 -6.45 25.37 6.94
N THR A 143 -7.53 25.03 6.23
CA THR A 143 -8.68 25.93 6.07
C THR A 143 -9.49 26.01 7.36
N ASN A 144 -9.68 24.90 8.07
CA ASN A 144 -10.38 24.90 9.36
C ASN A 144 -9.61 25.71 10.42
N ASP A 145 -8.28 25.53 10.51
CA ASP A 145 -7.44 26.30 11.44
C ASP A 145 -7.59 27.82 11.23
N LYS A 146 -7.65 28.27 9.97
CA LYS A 146 -7.87 29.68 9.64
C LYS A 146 -9.24 30.16 10.11
N ASN A 147 -10.29 29.40 9.83
CA ASN A 147 -11.66 29.78 10.22
C ASN A 147 -11.81 29.89 11.74
N ASN A 148 -11.21 28.97 12.50
CA ASN A 148 -11.23 29.02 13.97
C ASN A 148 -10.52 30.27 14.51
N ASN A 149 -9.38 30.66 13.93
CA ASN A 149 -8.68 31.88 14.33
C ASN A 149 -9.49 33.16 14.07
N TYR A 150 -10.29 33.21 12.99
CA TYR A 150 -11.17 34.36 12.73
C TYR A 150 -12.37 34.46 13.67
N LEU A 151 -12.82 33.35 14.28
CA LEU A 151 -13.95 33.34 15.21
C LEU A 151 -13.57 33.77 16.64
N ILE A 152 -12.28 33.77 16.97
CA ILE A 152 -11.76 34.08 18.32
C ILE A 152 -11.33 35.56 18.44
N GLN A 153 -11.29 36.31 17.33
CA GLN A 153 -10.90 37.72 17.26
C GLN A 153 -12.11 38.67 17.19
#